data_AF-A0AAW6KFN8-F1
#
_entry.id   AF-A0AAW6KFN8-F1
#
_cell.length_a   1.000
_cell.length_b   1.000
_cell.length_c   1.000
_cell.angle_alpha   90.00
_cell.angle_beta   90.00
_cell.angle_gamma   90.00
#
_symmetry.space_group_name_H-M   'P 1'
#
loop_
_entity.id
_entity.type
_entity.pdbx_description
1 polymer ?
#
loop_
_entity_poly.entity_id
_entity_poly.type
_entity_poly.pdbx_seq_one_letter_code
_entity_poly.pdbx_strand_id
1 'polypeptide(L)'
;VFASFSGGISVLFKGSAGFILSYIPAAYAAGWITDKVSEPRTGHFFTASLIGTLIIYLIGVNYTYLAFSTWLNTPLSYSAVWKMMTWFFVKDLAFSVLLAALASKVFRAVQKGAGFRRNPTY
;
A
#
# COMPACT_ATOMS: atom_id res chain seq x y z
N VAL A 1 -14.65 -5.62 -3.80
CA VAL A 1 -15.64 -4.66 -3.26
C VAL A 1 -14.86 -3.54 -2.60
N PHE A 2 -15.15 -2.28 -2.94
CA PHE A 2 -14.50 -1.09 -2.38
C PHE A 2 -15.29 -0.56 -1.17
N ALA A 3 -14.74 0.47 -0.50
CA ALA A 3 -15.41 1.13 0.62
C ALA A 3 -16.85 1.53 0.27
N SER A 4 -17.74 1.47 1.27
CA SER A 4 -19.19 1.72 1.13
C SER A 4 -19.91 0.77 0.18
N PHE A 5 -19.48 -0.51 0.12
CA PHE A 5 -20.03 -1.53 -0.79
C PHE A 5 -20.03 -1.09 -2.27
N SER A 6 -19.11 -0.21 -2.63
CA SER A 6 -18.99 0.30 -3.99
C SER A 6 -18.23 -0.68 -4.89
N GLY A 7 -18.53 -0.68 -6.18
CA GLY A 7 -17.92 -1.55 -7.18
C GLY A 7 -18.16 -1.03 -8.60
N GLY A 8 -17.51 -1.65 -9.58
CA GLY A 8 -17.62 -1.29 -10.99
C GLY A 8 -16.54 -0.32 -11.47
N ILE A 9 -16.46 -0.17 -12.81
CA ILE A 9 -15.43 0.64 -13.47
C ILE A 9 -15.57 2.13 -13.18
N SER A 10 -16.77 2.59 -12.82
CA SER A 10 -17.04 3.98 -12.44
C SER A 10 -16.23 4.45 -11.23
N VAL A 11 -15.80 3.52 -10.36
CA VAL A 11 -14.94 3.83 -9.21
C VAL A 11 -13.58 4.35 -9.67
N LEU A 12 -13.11 3.98 -10.86
CA LEU A 12 -11.85 4.48 -11.41
C LEU A 12 -11.90 5.96 -11.76
N PHE A 13 -13.07 6.57 -11.94
CA PHE A 13 -13.20 8.00 -12.23
C PHE A 13 -13.27 8.88 -10.96
N LYS A 14 -13.30 8.26 -9.78
CA LYS A 14 -13.29 9.00 -8.50
C LYS A 14 -11.89 9.53 -8.22
N GLY A 15 -11.80 10.67 -7.52
CA GLY A 15 -10.51 11.25 -7.13
C GLY A 15 -9.62 10.32 -6.28
N SER A 16 -10.20 9.35 -5.58
CA SER A 16 -9.47 8.36 -4.77
C SER A 16 -9.06 7.09 -5.53
N ALA A 17 -9.37 6.97 -6.82
CA ALA A 17 -9.11 5.76 -7.59
C ALA A 17 -7.61 5.41 -7.69
N GLY A 18 -6.74 6.41 -7.65
CA GLY A 18 -5.30 6.22 -7.65
C GLY A 18 -4.80 5.32 -6.53
N PHE A 19 -5.40 5.39 -5.35
CA PHE A 19 -5.04 4.53 -4.23
C PHE A 19 -5.36 3.06 -4.53
N ILE A 20 -6.45 2.79 -5.25
CA ILE A 20 -6.79 1.43 -5.70
C ILE A 20 -5.71 0.90 -6.64
N LEU A 21 -5.33 1.70 -7.64
CA LEU A 21 -4.32 1.32 -8.63
C LEU A 21 -2.94 1.12 -7.98
N SER A 22 -2.63 1.92 -6.96
CA SER A 22 -1.34 1.88 -6.26
C SER A 22 -1.09 0.60 -5.45
N TYR A 23 -2.14 -0.15 -5.09
CA TYR A 23 -1.97 -1.42 -4.37
C TYR A 23 -1.24 -2.49 -5.19
N ILE A 24 -1.36 -2.44 -6.52
CA ILE A 24 -0.69 -3.41 -7.42
C ILE A 24 0.85 -3.29 -7.31
N PRO A 25 1.48 -2.13 -7.60
CA PRO A 25 2.92 -1.97 -7.45
C PRO A 25 3.39 -2.06 -6.00
N ALA A 26 2.56 -1.64 -5.03
CA ALA A 26 2.89 -1.76 -3.61
C ALA A 26 3.01 -3.22 -3.17
N ALA A 27 2.08 -4.09 -3.58
CA ALA A 27 2.11 -5.52 -3.28
C ALA A 27 3.32 -6.20 -3.94
N TYR A 28 3.63 -5.85 -5.19
CA TYR A 28 4.80 -6.36 -5.89
C TYR A 28 6.11 -5.97 -5.17
N ALA A 29 6.27 -4.69 -4.82
CA ALA A 29 7.46 -4.22 -4.11
C ALA A 29 7.62 -4.87 -2.73
N ALA A 30 6.53 -4.97 -1.96
CA ALA A 30 6.55 -5.63 -0.66
C ALA A 30 6.92 -7.12 -0.77
N GLY A 31 6.34 -7.84 -1.74
CA GLY A 31 6.67 -9.24 -2.02
C GLY A 31 8.14 -9.41 -2.36
N TRP A 32 8.64 -8.62 -3.31
CA TRP A 32 10.04 -8.64 -3.75
C TRP A 32 11.04 -8.40 -2.62
N ILE A 33 10.75 -7.47 -1.69
CA ILE A 33 11.59 -7.21 -0.51
C ILE A 33 11.62 -8.43 0.43
N THR A 34 10.48 -9.08 0.64
CA THR A 34 10.36 -10.24 1.53
C THR A 34 10.83 -11.55 0.90
N ASP A 35 10.88 -11.64 -0.43
CA ASP A 35 11.36 -12.80 -1.18
C ASP A 35 12.89 -12.85 -1.27
N LYS A 36 13.56 -11.68 -1.30
CA LYS A 36 15.03 -11.59 -1.32
C LYS A 36 15.75 -12.09 -0.06
N VAL A 37 15.00 -12.46 0.97
CA VAL A 37 15.57 -12.91 2.25
C VAL A 37 14.99 -14.27 2.59
N SER A 38 15.86 -15.27 2.72
CA SER A 38 15.46 -16.65 3.00
C SER A 38 14.75 -16.77 4.35
N GLU A 39 15.20 -16.02 5.36
CA GLU A 39 14.55 -15.90 6.68
C GLU A 39 14.18 -14.45 7.01
N PRO A 40 12.99 -13.99 6.58
CA PRO A 40 12.58 -12.62 6.81
C PRO A 40 12.33 -12.37 8.31
N ARG A 41 13.21 -11.55 8.91
CA ARG A 41 13.03 -10.99 10.26
C ARG A 41 12.02 -9.84 10.27
N THR A 42 11.53 -9.46 11.45
CA THR A 42 10.57 -8.35 11.65
C THR A 42 11.00 -7.04 10.97
N GLY A 43 12.31 -6.74 10.92
CA GLY A 43 12.83 -5.57 10.22
C GLY A 43 12.55 -5.55 8.71
N HIS A 44 12.51 -6.70 8.05
CA HIS A 44 12.20 -6.80 6.61
C HIS A 44 10.72 -6.58 6.33
N PHE A 45 9.85 -7.06 7.22
CA PHE A 45 8.41 -6.77 7.13
C PHE A 45 8.13 -5.29 7.38
N PHE A 46 8.90 -4.65 8.25
CA PHE A 46 8.82 -3.22 8.50
C PHE A 46 9.23 -2.40 7.28
N THR A 47 10.38 -2.70 6.67
CA THR A 47 10.83 -2.00 5.45
C THR A 47 9.90 -2.25 4.27
N ALA A 48 9.42 -3.49 4.09
CA ALA A 48 8.43 -3.82 3.06
C ALA A 48 7.12 -3.04 3.26
N SER A 49 6.65 -2.93 4.50
CA SER A 49 5.43 -2.20 4.83
C SER A 49 5.60 -0.69 4.60
N LEU A 50 6.72 -0.10 5.01
CA LEU A 50 7.02 1.32 4.75
C LEU A 50 7.10 1.64 3.26
N ILE A 51 7.83 0.82 2.49
CA ILE A 51 7.97 1.02 1.04
C ILE A 51 6.62 0.87 0.34
N GLY A 52 5.81 -0.13 0.73
CA GLY A 52 4.45 -0.28 0.24
C GLY A 52 3.59 0.95 0.50
N THR A 53 3.61 1.48 1.73
CA THR A 53 2.87 2.71 2.07
C THR A 53 3.35 3.91 1.27
N LEU A 54 4.66 4.08 1.06
CA LEU A 54 5.20 5.18 0.24
C LEU A 54 4.74 5.09 -1.21
N ILE A 55 4.77 3.90 -1.82
CA ILE A 55 4.29 3.68 -3.19
C ILE A 55 2.80 4.03 -3.31
N ILE A 56 2.00 3.61 -2.31
CA ILE A 56 0.57 3.90 -2.26
C ILE A 56 0.30 5.40 -2.30
N TYR A 57 1.00 6.17 -1.46
CA TYR A 57 0.80 7.61 -1.38
C TYR A 57 1.38 8.34 -2.59
N LEU A 58 2.53 7.93 -3.11
CA LEU A 58 3.11 8.55 -4.30
C LEU A 58 2.16 8.41 -5.50
N ILE A 59 1.63 7.22 -5.77
CA ILE A 59 0.76 7.02 -6.93
C ILE A 59 -0.64 7.57 -6.64
N GLY A 60 -1.19 7.30 -5.45
CA GLY A 60 -2.53 7.70 -5.05
C GLY A 60 -2.72 9.21 -5.05
N VAL A 61 -1.83 9.95 -4.39
CA VAL A 61 -1.96 11.41 -4.25
C VAL A 61 -1.74 12.14 -5.57
N ASN A 62 -0.76 11.70 -6.38
CA ASN A 62 -0.55 12.28 -7.72
C ASN A 62 -1.75 12.03 -8.64
N TYR A 63 -2.33 10.83 -8.60
CA TYR A 63 -3.56 10.54 -9.33
C TYR A 63 -4.72 11.42 -8.84
N THR A 64 -4.88 11.59 -7.52
CA THR A 64 -5.91 12.46 -6.96
C THR A 64 -5.76 13.88 -7.48
N TYR A 65 -4.55 14.42 -7.49
CA TYR A 65 -4.30 15.75 -8.08
C TYR A 65 -4.74 15.83 -9.55
N LEU A 66 -4.35 14.86 -10.37
CA LEU A 66 -4.76 14.80 -11.78
C LEU A 66 -6.29 14.74 -11.92
N ALA A 67 -6.96 13.90 -11.14
CA ALA A 67 -8.41 13.76 -11.17
C ALA A 67 -9.14 15.08 -10.85
N PHE A 68 -8.69 15.76 -9.79
CA PHE A 68 -9.23 17.04 -9.36
C PHE A 68 -9.02 18.14 -10.41
N SER A 69 -7.85 18.15 -11.05
CA SER A 69 -7.48 19.16 -12.04
C SER A 69 -8.08 18.95 -13.43
N THR A 70 -8.39 17.71 -13.84
CA THR A 70 -8.74 17.39 -15.23
C THR A 70 -10.24 17.13 -15.43
N TRP A 71 -10.82 16.14 -14.74
CA TRP A 71 -12.22 15.73 -15.00
C TRP A 71 -13.20 16.06 -13.86
N LEU A 72 -12.72 16.37 -12.66
CA LEU A 72 -13.57 16.85 -11.55
C LEU A 72 -13.71 18.38 -11.51
N ASN A 73 -13.01 19.10 -12.40
CA ASN A 73 -13.08 20.57 -12.57
C ASN A 73 -12.99 21.35 -11.25
N THR A 74 -12.27 20.80 -10.26
CA THR A 74 -12.11 21.40 -8.93
C THR A 74 -10.62 21.57 -8.69
N PRO A 75 -9.99 22.59 -9.32
CA PRO A 75 -8.54 22.75 -9.29
C PRO A 75 -8.09 23.04 -7.86
N LEU A 76 -7.37 22.08 -7.28
CA LEU A 76 -6.69 22.22 -6.01
C LEU A 76 -5.19 22.39 -6.27
N SER A 77 -4.52 23.22 -5.46
CA SER A 77 -3.05 23.30 -5.51
C SER A 77 -2.46 21.92 -5.19
N TYR A 78 -1.40 21.52 -5.89
CA TYR A 78 -0.67 20.27 -5.61
C TYR A 78 -0.30 20.14 -4.13
N SER A 79 0.18 21.23 -3.54
CA SER A 79 0.52 21.28 -2.12
C SER A 79 -0.68 21.10 -1.19
N ALA A 80 -1.87 21.54 -1.60
CA ALA A 80 -3.09 21.38 -0.83
C ALA A 80 -3.55 19.92 -0.78
N VAL A 81 -3.48 19.20 -1.92
CA VAL A 81 -3.82 17.77 -1.98
C VAL A 81 -2.89 16.97 -1.06
N TRP A 82 -1.58 17.22 -1.12
CA TRP A 82 -0.62 16.57 -0.22
C TRP A 82 -0.84 16.89 1.25
N LYS A 83 -1.14 18.15 1.59
CA LYS A 83 -1.47 18.55 2.97
C LYS A 83 -2.71 17.83 3.50
N MET A 84 -3.77 17.74 2.70
CA MET A 84 -4.99 17.00 3.06
C MET A 84 -4.70 15.52 3.31
N MET A 85 -3.78 14.93 2.53
CA MET A 85 -3.41 13.52 2.64
C MET A 85 -2.37 13.24 3.75
N THR A 86 -1.74 14.28 4.31
CA THR A 86 -0.70 14.14 5.35
C THR A 86 -1.24 13.47 6.61
N TRP A 87 -2.46 13.83 7.04
CA TRP A 87 -3.09 13.22 8.22
C TRP A 87 -3.32 11.71 8.02
N PHE A 88 -3.82 11.32 6.85
CA PHE A 88 -4.01 9.91 6.51
C PHE A 88 -2.67 9.18 6.41
N PHE A 89 -1.65 9.82 5.84
CA PHE A 89 -0.32 9.24 5.73
C PHE A 89 0.29 8.92 7.10
N VAL A 90 0.21 9.85 8.04
CA VAL A 90 0.70 9.65 9.42
C VAL A 90 -0.03 8.49 10.10
N LYS A 91 -1.37 8.46 9.96
CA LYS A 91 -2.20 7.36 10.48
C LYS A 91 -1.79 6.01 9.88
N ASP A 92 -1.61 5.95 8.56
CA ASP A 92 -1.28 4.71 7.86
C ASP A 92 0.14 4.23 8.19
N LEU A 93 1.10 5.13 8.39
CA LEU A 93 2.42 4.80 8.90
C LEU A 93 2.36 4.20 10.31
N ALA A 94 1.55 4.76 11.21
CA ALA A 94 1.39 4.19 12.55
C ALA A 94 0.82 2.76 12.48
N PHE A 95 -0.18 2.53 11.62
CA PHE A 95 -0.71 1.18 11.41
C PHE A 95 0.28 0.25 10.70
N SER A 96 1.09 0.76 9.77
CA SER A 96 2.09 -0.04 9.05
C SER A 96 3.13 -0.62 10.02
N VAL A 97 3.55 0.16 11.03
CA VAL A 97 4.45 -0.29 12.11
C VAL A 97 3.83 -1.44 12.90
N LEU A 98 2.57 -1.28 13.32
CA LEU A 98 1.85 -2.30 14.09
C LEU A 98 1.64 -3.58 13.25
N LEU A 99 1.25 -3.43 11.99
CA LEU A 99 1.03 -4.53 11.08
C LEU A 99 2.33 -5.27 10.73
N ALA A 100 3.47 -4.58 10.61
CA ALA A 100 4.76 -5.22 10.40
C ALA A 100 5.14 -6.15 11.57
N ALA A 101 4.84 -5.74 12.81
CA ALA A 101 5.04 -6.58 13.98
C ALA A 101 4.16 -7.84 13.93
N LEU A 102 2.88 -7.70 13.57
CA LEU A 102 1.95 -8.81 13.41
C LEU A 102 2.32 -9.73 12.23
N ALA A 103 2.77 -9.15 11.11
CA ALA A 103 3.11 -9.87 9.89
C ALA A 103 4.17 -10.94 10.15
N SER A 104 5.17 -10.65 11.00
CA SER A 104 6.18 -11.63 11.40
C SER A 104 5.60 -12.86 12.12
N LYS A 105 4.54 -12.67 12.92
CA LYS A 105 3.83 -13.76 13.62
C LYS A 105 2.95 -14.55 12.65
N VAL A 106 2.19 -13.85 11.82
CA VAL A 106 1.32 -14.47 10.80
C VAL A 106 2.16 -15.28 9.81
N PHE A 107 3.27 -14.74 9.33
CA PHE A 107 4.17 -15.42 8.40
C PHE A 107 4.68 -16.75 8.97
N ARG A 108 5.12 -16.76 10.24
CA ARG A 108 5.56 -17.98 10.93
C ARG A 108 4.43 -18.99 11.13
N ALA A 109 3.23 -18.52 11.45
CA ALA A 109 2.05 -19.39 11.60
C ALA A 109 1.65 -20.03 10.26
N VAL A 110 1.62 -19.24 9.18
CA VAL A 110 1.29 -19.70 7.83
C VAL A 110 2.35 -20.67 7.31
N GLN A 111 3.65 -20.41 7.50
CA GLN A 111 4.70 -21.37 7.11
C GLN A 111 4.56 -22.71 7.84
N LYS A 112 4.22 -22.70 9.13
CA LYS A 112 4.00 -23.93 9.91
C LYS A 112 2.77 -24.71 9.44
N GLY A 113 1.68 -24.02 9.14
CA GLY A 113 0.41 -24.65 8.75
C GLY A 113 0.34 -25.09 7.29
N ALA A 114 1.02 -24.37 6.38
CA ALA A 114 0.90 -24.60 4.94
C ALA A 114 1.93 -25.59 4.37
N GLY A 115 2.88 -26.09 5.18
CA GLY A 115 3.95 -26.97 4.69
C GLY A 115 4.85 -26.33 3.62
N PHE A 116 4.75 -25.02 3.41
CA PHE A 116 5.53 -24.26 2.43
C PHE A 116 6.99 -24.15 2.91
N ARG A 117 7.81 -25.15 2.57
CA ARG A 117 9.27 -25.04 2.60
C ARG A 117 9.66 -24.11 1.45
N ARG A 118 10.03 -22.86 1.76
CA ARG A 118 10.72 -22.00 0.79
C ARG A 118 11.99 -22.74 0.35
N ASN A 119 12.13 -22.98 -0.95
CA ASN A 119 13.38 -23.48 -1.50
C ASN A 119 14.41 -22.34 -1.41
N PRO A 120 15.55 -22.50 -0.71
CA PRO A 120 16.48 -21.39 -0.47
C PRO A 120 17.30 -20.96 -1.69
N THR A 121 17.06 -21.53 -2.86
CA THR A 121 17.81 -21.22 -4.07
C THR A 121 17.31 -19.94 -4.71
N TYR A 122 17.76 -18.79 -4.20
CA TYR A 122 18.24 -17.60 -4.93
C TYR A 122 18.89 -16.63 -3.95
#